data_AF-A0A7Y5QXN2-F1
#
_entry.id   AF-A0A7Y5QXN2-F1
#
_cell.length_a   1.000
_cell.length_b   1.000
_cell.length_c   1.000
_cell.angle_alpha   90.00
_cell.angle_beta   90.00
_cell.angle_gamma   90.00
#
_symmetry.space_group_name_H-M   'P 1'
#
loop_
_entity.id
_entity.type
_entity.pdbx_description
1 polymer ?
#
loop_
_entity_poly.entity_id
_entity_poly.type
_entity_poly.pdbx_seq_one_letter_code
_entity_poly.pdbx_strand_id
1 'polypeptide(L)' 'MRFMIIRKADAQTEAGVMPSTELLEAMGSYMGEMEQAGILRGGDGLHPSSKGARVKFNK' A
#
# COMPACT_ATOMS: atom_id res chain seq x y z
N MET A 1 6.49 19.46 -4.89
CA MET A 1 5.53 19.07 -3.84
C MET A 1 5.41 17.55 -3.83
N ARG A 2 5.29 16.90 -2.66
CA ARG A 2 5.20 15.44 -2.55
C ARG A 2 3.87 15.05 -1.92
N PHE A 3 3.32 13.91 -2.33
CA PHE A 3 2.08 13.36 -1.81
C PHE A 3 2.33 11.96 -1.27
N MET A 4 1.60 11.61 -0.21
CA MET A 4 1.52 10.25 0.30
C MET A 4 0.07 9.79 0.15
N ILE A 5 -0.13 8.73 -0.61
CA ILE A 5 -1.45 8.13 -0.86
C ILE A 5 -1.49 6.81 -0.09
N ILE A 6 -2.44 6.66 0.82
CA ILE A 6 -2.62 5.44 1.61
C ILE A 6 -4.02 4.91 1.34
N ARG A 7 -4.10 3.68 0.84
CA ARG A 7 -5.35 2.91 0.86
C ARG A 7 -5.66 2.54 2.31
N LYS A 8 -6.82 2.95 2.81
CA LYS A 8 -7.29 2.51 4.13
C LYS A 8 -7.61 1.02 4.09
N ALA A 9 -7.22 0.31 5.14
CA ALA A 9 -7.55 -1.10 5.30
C ALA A 9 -9.06 -1.30 5.40
N ASP A 10 -9.54 -2.38 4.78
CA ASP A 10 -10.88 -2.94 4.88
C ASP A 10 -10.81 -4.41 5.30
N ALA A 11 -11.98 -5.04 5.48
CA ALA A 11 -12.08 -6.43 5.92
C ALA A 11 -11.33 -7.42 5.02
N GLN A 12 -11.26 -7.17 3.71
CA GLN A 12 -10.56 -8.06 2.77
C GLN A 12 -9.04 -7.93 2.92
N THR A 13 -8.53 -6.70 3.03
CA THR A 13 -7.09 -6.48 3.25
C THR A 13 -6.59 -6.99 4.59
N GLU A 14 -7.40 -6.83 5.65
CA GLU A 14 -7.07 -7.33 6.98
C GLU A 14 -7.07 -8.87 7.03
N ALA A 15 -7.89 -9.51 6.18
CA ALA A 15 -7.89 -10.96 5.98
C ALA A 15 -6.76 -11.46 5.05
N GLY A 16 -5.94 -10.56 4.49
CA GLY A 16 -4.87 -10.94 3.56
C GLY A 16 -5.37 -11.46 2.21
N VAL A 17 -6.60 -11.10 1.82
CA VAL A 17 -7.13 -11.46 0.50
C VAL A 17 -6.29 -10.78 -0.57
N MET A 18 -5.76 -11.58 -1.48
CA MET A 18 -5.00 -11.08 -2.62
C MET A 18 -5.96 -10.44 -3.66
N PRO A 19 -5.57 -9.31 -4.27
CA PRO A 19 -6.29 -8.77 -5.42
C PRO A 19 -6.26 -9.75 -6.60
N SER A 20 -7.15 -9.56 -7.57
CA SER A 20 -7.13 -10.35 -8.79
C SER A 20 -5.85 -10.11 -9.60
N THR A 21 -5.50 -11.07 -10.45
CA THR A 21 -4.32 -10.97 -11.31
C THR A 21 -4.38 -9.74 -12.22
N GLU A 22 -5.55 -9.45 -12.79
CA GLU A 22 -5.74 -8.31 -13.68
C GLU A 22 -5.49 -6.98 -12.95
N LEU A 23 -5.91 -6.88 -11.69
CA LEU A 23 -5.67 -5.69 -10.87
C LEU A 23 -4.19 -5.55 -10.51
N LEU A 24 -3.49 -6.65 -10.22
CA LEU A 24 -2.05 -6.66 -9.96
C LEU A 24 -1.26 -6.20 -11.18
N GLU A 25 -1.60 -6.69 -12.37
CA GLU A 25 -0.97 -6.30 -13.63
C GLU A 25 -1.19 -4.82 -13.96
N ALA A 26 -2.42 -4.32 -13.77
CA ALA A 26 -2.74 -2.91 -13.94
C ALA A 26 -1.97 -2.02 -12.95
N MET A 27 -1.88 -2.44 -11.68
CA MET A 27 -1.09 -1.74 -10.66
C MET A 27 0.40 -1.72 -11.01
N GLY A 28 0.96 -2.84 -11.48
CA GLY A 28 2.36 -2.93 -11.88
C GLY A 28 2.68 -2.00 -13.06
N SER A 29 1.84 -2.02 -14.09
CA SER A 29 1.99 -1.14 -15.27
C SER A 29 1.95 0.33 -14.88
N TYR A 30 0.97 0.73 -14.07
CA TYR A 30 0.81 2.11 -13.60
C TYR A 30 2.01 2.58 -12.76
N MET A 31 2.49 1.75 -11.83
CA MET A 31 3.68 2.08 -11.04
C MET A 31 4.94 2.19 -11.91
N GLY A 32 5.08 1.33 -12.93
CA GLY A 32 6.18 1.39 -13.89
C GLY A 32 6.20 2.69 -14.70
N GLU A 33 5.05 3.17 -15.16
CA GLU A 33 4.93 4.47 -15.83
C GLU A 33 5.34 5.63 -14.91
N MET A 34 4.91 5.57 -13.63
CA MET A 34 5.28 6.57 -12.62
C MET A 34 6.78 6.57 -12.29
N GLU A 35 7.40 5.39 -12.27
CA GLU A 35 8.84 5.25 -12.07
C GLU A 35 9.62 5.83 -13.26
N GLN A 36 9.25 5.45 -14.48
CA GLN A 36 9.87 5.96 -15.72
C GLN A 36 9.76 7.49 -15.84
N ALA A 37 8.62 8.06 -15.44
CA ALA A 37 8.43 9.51 -15.39
C ALA A 37 9.19 10.20 -14.23
N GLY A 38 9.86 9.44 -13.36
CA GLY A 38 10.61 9.96 -12.22
C GLY A 38 9.72 10.62 -11.16
N ILE A 39 8.44 10.23 -11.06
CA ILE A 39 7.47 10.76 -10.09
C ILE A 39 7.26 9.85 -8.89
N LEU A 40 7.42 8.52 -9.05
CA LEU A 40 7.36 7.59 -7.93
C LEU A 40 8.55 7.84 -6.99
N ARG A 41 8.26 7.99 -5.69
CA ARG A 41 9.29 8.18 -4.65
C ARG A 41 9.43 6.95 -3.75
N GLY A 42 8.44 6.07 -3.76
CA GLY A 42 8.37 4.83 -3.00
C GLY A 42 6.93 4.31 -2.96
N GLY A 43 6.80 3.01 -2.77
CA GLY A 43 5.53 2.31 -2.61
C GLY A 43 5.78 0.98 -1.93
N ASP A 44 5.11 0.75 -0.80
CA ASP A 44 5.24 -0.46 0.00
C ASP A 44 3.86 -1.02 0.34
N GLY A 45 3.82 -2.34 0.48
CA GLY A 45 2.66 -3.04 1.05
C GLY A 45 2.66 -2.94 2.58
N LEU A 46 1.49 -2.76 3.17
CA LEU A 46 1.31 -2.82 4.62
C LEU A 46 0.80 -4.20 5.03
N HIS A 47 1.28 -4.69 6.18
CA HIS A 47 0.75 -5.89 6.81
C HIS A 47 -0.61 -5.62 7.47
N PRO A 48 -1.45 -6.65 7.65
CA PRO A 48 -2.69 -6.52 8.41
C PRO A 48 -2.40 -6.06 9.84
N SER A 49 -3.35 -5.33 10.42
CA SER A 49 -3.27 -4.74 11.75
C SER A 49 -3.05 -5.79 12.85
N SER A 50 -3.43 -7.05 12.61
CA SER A 50 -3.16 -8.20 13.50
C SER A 50 -1.68 -8.49 13.73
N LYS A 51 -0.80 -8.06 12.81
CA LYS A 51 0.67 -8.14 12.96
C LYS A 51 1.29 -6.85 13.53
N GLY A 52 0.46 -5.83 13.77
CA GLY A 52 0.90 -4.53 14.26
C GLY A 52 0.89 -4.44 15.79
N ALA A 53 1.57 -3.41 16.30
CA ALA A 53 1.50 -3.02 17.70
C ALA A 53 1.17 -1.53 17.82
N ARG A 54 0.32 -1.16 18.78
CA ARG A 54 0.03 0.24 19.11
C ARG A 54 0.75 0.60 20.40
N VAL A 55 1.78 1.43 20.29
CA VAL A 55 2.53 1.94 21.45
C VAL A 55 1.95 3.29 21.86
N LYS A 56 1.59 3.41 23.14
CA LYS A 56 1.18 4.69 23.75
C LYS A 56 2.13 5.01 24.88
N PHE A 57 2.79 6.15 24.81
CA PHE A 57 3.58 6.68 25.91
C PHE A 57 2.65 7.40 26.88
N ASN A 58 2.72 7.03 28.15
CA ASN A 58 2.16 7.80 29.24
C ASN A 58 3.33 8.49 29.95
N LYS A 59 3.11 9.74 30.39
CA LYS A 59 4.09 10.48 31.19
C LYS A 59 4.30 9.82 32.55
#